data_AF-A0A2P6RRA9-F1
#
_entry.id   AF-A0A2P6RRA9-F1
#
_cell.length_a   1.000
_cell.length_b   1.000
_cell.length_c   1.000
_cell.angle_alpha   90.00
_cell.angle_beta   90.00
_cell.angle_gamma   90.00
#
_symmetry.space_group_name_H-M   'P 1'
#
loop_
_entity.id
_entity.type
_entity.pdbx_description
1 polymer ?
#
loop_
_entity_poly.entity_id
_entity_poly.type
_entity_poly.pdbx_seq_one_letter_code
_entity_poly.pdbx_strand_id
1 'polypeptide(L)'
;MEVSERLERVQKVLESAVEDMDLMGRLLDELDKLQNRPQECDLGMVDAKISKLMPDLGFAPKDGDRLMASFSSGWQMRMSHGKILLQDPDLLLLDEPTNHLDLDTIEWLEDYLNQ
;
A
#
# COMPACT_ATOMS: atom_id res chain seq x y z
N MET A 1 14.97 -7.22 -8.22
CA MET A 1 16.13 -8.07 -8.60
C MET A 1 17.40 -7.68 -7.84
N GLU A 2 17.70 -6.39 -7.69
CA GLU A 2 18.90 -5.88 -6.99
C GLU A 2 18.98 -6.22 -5.49
N VAL A 3 17.84 -6.23 -4.78
CA VAL A 3 17.78 -6.54 -3.34
C VAL A 3 18.18 -7.99 -3.04
N SER A 4 17.73 -8.95 -3.86
CA SER A 4 18.04 -10.38 -3.69
C SER A 4 19.53 -10.68 -3.82
N GLU A 5 20.20 -10.12 -4.84
CA GLU A 5 21.66 -10.29 -5.00
C GLU A 5 22.47 -9.66 -3.86
N ARG A 6 21.92 -8.60 -3.24
CA ARG A 6 22.57 -7.92 -2.13
C ARG A 6 22.39 -8.69 -0.83
N LEU A 7 21.22 -9.31 -0.63
CA LEU A 7 20.91 -10.16 0.51
C LEU A 7 21.81 -11.42 0.52
N GLU A 8 21.99 -12.06 -0.64
CA GLU A 8 22.88 -13.21 -0.79
C GLU A 8 24.35 -12.85 -0.51
N ARG A 9 24.78 -11.66 -0.94
CA ARG A 9 26.12 -11.13 -0.62
C ARG A 9 26.32 -10.91 0.88
N VAL A 10 25.37 -10.28 1.56
CA VAL A 10 25.46 -10.01 3.01
C VAL A 10 25.49 -11.32 3.80
N GLN A 11 24.67 -12.31 3.44
CA GLN A 11 24.68 -13.64 4.07
C GLN A 11 26.02 -14.35 3.91
N LYS A 12 26.59 -14.36 2.70
CA LYS A 12 27.89 -14.99 2.43
C LYS A 12 29.04 -14.34 3.19
N VAL A 13 29.02 -13.01 3.34
CA VAL A 13 30.04 -12.29 4.12
C VAL A 13 29.86 -12.57 5.62
N LEU A 14 28.62 -12.63 6.11
CA LEU A 14 28.31 -12.97 7.51
C LEU A 14 28.85 -14.36 7.89
N GLU A 15 28.72 -15.35 7.02
CA GLU A 15 29.28 -16.70 7.23
C GLU A 15 30.81 -16.72 7.38
N SER A 16 31.51 -15.74 6.79
CA SER A 16 32.96 -15.61 6.88
C SER A 16 33.44 -14.66 7.99
N ALA A 17 32.57 -13.79 8.49
CA ALA A 17 32.88 -12.73 9.44
C ALA A 17 32.66 -13.16 10.91
N VAL A 18 32.58 -14.47 11.18
CA VAL A 18 32.19 -15.03 12.49
C VAL A 18 33.16 -14.62 13.62
N GLU A 19 34.40 -14.28 13.26
CA GLU A 19 35.47 -13.90 14.19
C GLU A 19 35.49 -12.40 14.52
N ASP A 20 34.81 -11.55 13.75
CA ASP A 20 34.75 -10.09 13.94
C ASP A 20 33.35 -9.67 14.41
N MET A 21 33.19 -9.51 15.72
CA MET A 21 31.90 -9.16 16.33
C MET A 21 31.37 -7.78 15.92
N ASP A 22 32.25 -6.81 15.63
CA ASP A 22 31.83 -5.47 15.20
C ASP A 22 31.33 -5.48 13.75
N LEU A 23 32.02 -6.21 12.88
CA LEU A 23 31.59 -6.42 11.49
C LEU A 23 30.29 -7.24 11.43
N MET A 24 30.18 -8.28 12.24
CA MET A 24 28.99 -9.12 12.33
C MET A 24 27.76 -8.31 12.76
N GLY A 25 27.90 -7.43 13.77
CA GLY A 25 26.81 -6.54 14.19
C GLY A 25 26.30 -5.66 13.05
N ARG A 26 27.20 -5.07 12.26
CA ARG A 26 26.82 -4.22 11.10
C ARG A 26 26.14 -5.02 10.00
N LEU A 27 26.60 -6.24 9.74
CA LEU A 27 26.01 -7.12 8.72
C LEU A 27 24.62 -7.61 9.13
N LEU A 28 24.40 -7.89 10.41
CA LEU A 28 23.08 -8.23 10.95
C LEU A 28 22.11 -7.04 10.84
N ASP A 29 22.57 -5.81 11.16
CA ASP A 29 21.77 -4.60 10.97
C ASP A 29 21.43 -4.34 9.49
N GLU A 30 22.37 -4.62 8.56
CA GLU A 30 22.11 -4.48 7.13
C GLU A 30 21.17 -5.58 6.62
N LEU A 31 21.30 -6.82 7.12
CA LEU A 31 20.40 -7.93 6.82
C LEU A 31 18.98 -7.62 7.26
N ASP A 32 18.79 -7.11 8.49
CA ASP A 32 17.48 -6.73 9.02
C ASP A 32 16.83 -5.64 8.16
N LYS A 33 17.59 -4.63 7.74
CA LYS A 33 17.10 -3.58 6.82
C LYS A 33 16.75 -4.09 5.43
N LEU A 34 17.47 -5.10 4.92
CA LEU A 34 17.21 -5.68 3.59
C LEU A 34 16.04 -6.67 3.61
N GLN A 35 15.86 -7.40 4.70
CA GLN A 35 14.75 -8.34 4.91
C GLN A 35 13.45 -7.63 5.28
N ASN A 36 13.52 -6.61 6.13
CA ASN A 36 12.38 -5.79 6.55
C ASN A 36 12.17 -4.57 5.66
N ARG A 37 12.90 -4.46 4.55
CA ARG A 37 12.59 -3.46 3.54
C ARG A 37 11.16 -3.74 3.08
N PRO A 38 10.23 -2.77 3.13
CA PRO A 38 8.92 -2.96 2.53
C PRO A 38 9.19 -3.35 1.08
N GLN A 39 8.85 -4.59 0.74
CA GLN A 39 8.97 -5.10 -0.62
C GLN A 39 8.28 -4.08 -1.51
N GLU A 40 9.03 -3.53 -2.46
CA GLU A 40 8.49 -2.65 -3.50
C GLU A 40 7.17 -3.26 -3.97
N CYS A 41 6.07 -2.51 -3.77
CA CYS A 41 4.70 -2.96 -3.86
C CYS A 41 4.56 -4.11 -4.86
N ASP A 42 4.33 -5.33 -4.36
CA ASP A 42 4.01 -6.44 -5.23
C ASP A 42 2.76 -6.02 -6.02
N LEU A 43 2.93 -5.74 -7.32
CA LEU A 43 1.86 -5.23 -8.17
C LEU A 43 0.65 -6.17 -8.12
N GLY A 44 0.89 -7.48 -7.96
CA GLY A 44 -0.18 -8.47 -7.76
C GLY A 44 -0.93 -8.29 -6.44
N MET A 45 -0.26 -7.88 -5.35
CA MET A 45 -0.92 -7.51 -4.11
C MET A 45 -1.71 -6.21 -4.24
N VAL A 46 -1.20 -5.23 -5.00
CA VAL A 46 -1.91 -3.97 -5.24
C VAL A 46 -3.18 -4.22 -6.05
N ASP A 47 -3.10 -5.00 -7.14
CA ASP A 47 -4.26 -5.35 -7.96
C ASP A 47 -5.31 -6.14 -7.17
N ALA A 48 -4.88 -7.04 -6.28
CA ALA A 48 -5.77 -7.77 -5.39
C ALA A 48 -6.45 -6.82 -4.38
N LYS A 49 -5.72 -5.88 -3.78
CA LYS A 49 -6.28 -4.86 -2.88
C LYS A 49 -7.28 -3.96 -3.62
N ILE A 50 -6.95 -3.49 -4.83
CA ILE A 50 -7.84 -2.69 -5.68
C ILE A 50 -9.13 -3.48 -5.97
N SER A 51 -9.00 -4.73 -6.42
CA SER A 51 -10.14 -5.58 -6.76
C SER A 51 -11.06 -5.83 -5.56
N LYS A 52 -10.51 -5.91 -4.36
CA LYS A 52 -11.27 -6.03 -3.11
C LYS A 52 -11.99 -4.72 -2.74
N LEU A 53 -11.32 -3.57 -2.93
CA LEU A 53 -11.83 -2.26 -2.53
C LEU A 53 -12.85 -1.68 -3.52
N MET A 54 -12.76 -2.03 -4.80
CA MET A 54 -13.62 -1.52 -5.87
C MET A 54 -15.13 -1.74 -5.59
N PRO A 55 -15.60 -2.95 -5.24
CA PRO A 55 -17.00 -3.20 -4.91
C PRO A 55 -17.47 -2.40 -3.70
N ASP A 56 -16.64 -2.27 -2.67
CA ASP A 56 -16.95 -1.51 -1.47
C ASP A 56 -17.20 -0.05 -1.86
N LEU A 57 -16.29 0.52 -2.65
CA LEU A 57 -16.43 1.85 -3.25
C LEU A 57 -17.56 1.94 -4.31
N GLY A 58 -18.36 0.91 -4.55
CA GLY A 58 -19.47 0.92 -5.52
C GLY A 58 -19.05 0.89 -6.99
N PHE A 59 -17.76 0.65 -7.31
CA PHE A 59 -17.30 0.49 -8.68
C PHE A 59 -17.55 -0.93 -9.19
N ALA A 60 -18.00 -1.04 -10.44
CA ALA A 60 -18.05 -2.33 -11.12
C ALA A 60 -16.65 -2.69 -11.68
N PRO A 61 -16.34 -3.98 -11.92
CA PRO A 61 -15.05 -4.38 -12.48
C PRO A 61 -14.71 -3.67 -13.81
N LYS A 62 -15.72 -3.44 -14.65
CA LYS A 62 -15.59 -2.71 -15.93
C LYS A 62 -15.21 -1.23 -15.77
N ASP A 63 -15.38 -0.66 -14.57
CA ASP A 63 -15.05 0.74 -14.31
C ASP A 63 -13.55 0.97 -14.14
N GLY A 64 -12.76 -0.09 -13.89
CA GLY A 64 -11.30 0.00 -13.76
C GLY A 64 -10.59 0.46 -15.03
N ASP A 65 -11.16 0.20 -16.21
CA ASP A 65 -10.60 0.60 -17.51
C ASP A 65 -11.09 1.98 -17.97
N ARG A 66 -12.03 2.60 -17.25
CA ARG A 66 -12.61 3.88 -17.65
C ARG A 66 -11.71 5.04 -17.27
N LEU A 67 -11.67 6.05 -18.14
CA LEU A 67 -11.01 7.31 -17.83
C LEU A 67 -11.68 7.98 -16.63
N MET A 68 -10.86 8.45 -15.67
CA MET A 68 -11.33 9.19 -14.49
C MET A 68 -12.19 10.41 -14.86
N ALA A 69 -11.86 11.10 -15.96
CA ALA A 69 -12.61 12.25 -16.46
C ALA A 69 -14.05 11.92 -16.88
N SER A 70 -14.41 10.63 -17.03
CA SER A 70 -15.76 10.17 -17.36
C SER A 70 -16.68 10.01 -16.14
N PHE A 71 -16.14 10.15 -14.92
CA PHE A 71 -16.90 10.07 -13.67
C PHE A 71 -17.29 11.47 -13.17
N SER A 72 -18.38 11.55 -12.39
CA SER A 72 -18.73 12.80 -11.71
C SER A 72 -17.69 13.16 -10.66
N SER A 73 -17.68 14.42 -10.21
CA SER A 73 -16.78 14.88 -9.16
C SER A 73 -16.90 14.09 -7.84
N GLY A 74 -18.11 13.64 -7.48
CA GLY A 74 -18.33 12.80 -6.30
C GLY A 74 -17.66 11.43 -6.42
N TRP A 75 -17.77 10.79 -7.60
CA TRP A 75 -17.09 9.52 -7.88
C TRP A 75 -15.56 9.68 -7.94
N GLN A 76 -15.06 10.81 -8.43
CA GLN A 76 -13.62 11.12 -8.40
C GLN A 76 -13.11 11.31 -6.96
N MET A 77 -13.90 11.95 -6.10
CA MET A 77 -13.60 12.08 -4.67
C MET A 77 -13.59 10.71 -3.99
N ARG A 78 -14.59 9.87 -4.28
CA ARG A 78 -14.66 8.48 -3.81
C ARG A 78 -13.41 7.68 -4.20
N MET A 79 -12.96 7.79 -5.45
CA MET A 79 -11.72 7.12 -5.89
C MET A 79 -10.46 7.68 -5.21
N SER A 80 -10.44 8.99 -4.91
CA SER A 80 -9.37 9.62 -4.14
C SER A 80 -9.30 9.06 -2.71
N HIS A 81 -10.44 8.90 -2.04
CA HIS A 81 -10.49 8.18 -0.76
C HIS A 81 -9.97 6.75 -0.91
N GLY A 82 -10.47 5.99 -1.89
CA GLY A 82 -9.99 4.63 -2.16
C GLY A 82 -8.46 4.54 -2.31
N LYS A 83 -7.85 5.51 -2.99
CA LYS A 83 -6.39 5.63 -3.14
C LYS A 83 -5.64 5.81 -1.83
N ILE A 84 -6.19 6.57 -0.90
CA ILE A 84 -5.60 6.76 0.44
C ILE A 84 -5.73 5.45 1.23
N LEU A 85 -6.90 4.81 1.17
CA LEU A 85 -7.17 3.56 1.89
C LEU A 85 -6.30 2.39 1.40
N LEU A 86 -5.95 2.36 0.11
CA LEU A 86 -5.00 1.37 -0.43
C LEU A 86 -3.61 1.45 0.19
N GLN A 87 -3.23 2.60 0.76
CA GLN A 87 -1.95 2.80 1.43
C GLN A 87 -1.93 2.25 2.86
N ASP A 88 -3.08 1.79 3.37
CA ASP A 88 -3.21 1.23 4.72
C ASP A 88 -2.65 2.17 5.81
N PRO A 89 -3.15 3.42 5.91
CA PRO A 89 -2.56 4.42 6.78
C PRO A 89 -2.87 4.17 8.26
N ASP A 90 -1.85 4.27 9.13
CA ASP A 90 -2.02 4.20 10.59
C ASP A 90 -2.84 5.38 11.17
N LEU A 91 -2.84 6.53 10.47
CA LEU A 91 -3.57 7.74 10.86
C LEU A 91 -4.19 8.39 9.62
N LEU A 92 -5.50 8.57 9.64
CA LEU A 92 -6.26 9.24 8.59
C LEU A 92 -6.83 10.56 9.12
N LEU A 93 -6.40 11.68 8.53
CA LEU A 93 -6.95 13.00 8.80
C LEU A 93 -7.86 13.40 7.65
N LEU A 94 -9.14 13.61 7.95
CA LEU A 94 -10.17 13.99 7.00
C LEU A 94 -10.69 15.38 7.34
N ASP A 95 -10.47 16.35 6.46
CA ASP A 95 -11.07 17.67 6.57
C ASP A 95 -12.29 17.76 5.64
N GLU A 96 -13.46 18.01 6.21
CA GLU A 96 -14.75 18.07 5.49
C GLU A 96 -14.98 16.88 4.51
N PRO A 97 -14.82 15.61 4.94
CA PRO A 97 -14.80 14.46 4.02
C PRO A 97 -16.13 14.17 3.31
N THR A 98 -17.23 14.74 3.81
CA THR A 98 -18.58 14.58 3.26
C THR A 98 -18.94 15.67 2.25
N ASN A 99 -18.10 16.69 2.10
CA ASN A 99 -18.43 17.81 1.23
C ASN A 99 -18.43 17.36 -0.24
N HIS A 100 -19.42 17.81 -1.00
CA HIS A 100 -19.65 17.43 -2.41
C HIS A 100 -19.91 15.93 -2.66
N LEU A 101 -20.12 15.14 -1.61
CA LEU A 101 -20.54 13.75 -1.73
C LEU A 101 -22.06 13.64 -1.83
N ASP A 102 -22.53 12.67 -2.62
CA ASP A 102 -23.91 12.22 -2.55
C ASP A 102 -24.12 11.29 -1.35
N LEU A 103 -25.39 11.06 -1.00
CA LEU A 103 -25.77 10.27 0.18
C LEU A 103 -25.16 8.86 0.13
N ASP A 104 -25.21 8.20 -1.03
CA ASP A 104 -24.65 6.87 -1.25
C ASP A 104 -23.13 6.83 -1.00
N THR A 105 -22.40 7.92 -1.23
CA THR A 105 -20.96 8.00 -0.93
C THR A 105 -20.68 8.30 0.54
N ILE A 106 -21.57 9.05 1.20
CA ILE A 106 -21.49 9.30 2.64
C ILE A 106 -21.70 8.00 3.41
N GLU A 107 -22.78 7.25 3.12
CA GLU A 107 -23.09 5.98 3.77
C GLU A 107 -21.94 4.97 3.62
N TRP A 108 -21.38 4.85 2.41
CA TRP A 108 -20.20 4.02 2.19
C TRP A 108 -19.00 4.44 3.06
N LEU A 109 -18.71 5.75 3.13
CA LEU A 109 -17.58 6.25 3.90
C LEU A 109 -17.78 6.01 5.40
N GLU A 110 -19.01 6.17 5.90
CA GLU A 110 -19.38 5.84 7.29
C GLU A 110 -19.20 4.35 7.57
N ASP A 111 -19.67 3.46 6.69
CA ASP A 111 -19.51 2.01 6.84
C ASP A 111 -18.04 1.60 6.83
N TYR A 112 -17.22 2.23 5.98
CA TYR A 112 -15.78 1.95 5.92
C TYR A 112 -15.06 2.36 7.21
N LEU A 113 -15.37 3.55 7.75
CA LEU A 113 -14.69 4.10 8.94
C LEU A 113 -15.09 3.41 10.25
N ASN A 114 -16.21 2.70 10.28
CA ASN A 114 -16.73 2.01 11.47
C ASN A 114 -16.30 0.53 11.59
N GLN A 115 -15.47 0.01 10.67
CA GLN A 115 -14.87 -1.33 10.76
C GLN A 115 -13.62 -1.36 11.63
#